data_AF-A0A7C4E4H4-F1
#
_entry.id   AF-A0A7C4E4H4-F1
#
_cell.length_a   1.000
_cell.length_b   1.000
_cell.length_c   1.000
_cell.angle_alpha   90.00
_cell.angle_beta   90.00
_cell.angle_gamma   90.00
#
_symmetry.space_group_name_H-M   'P 1'
#
loop_
_entity.id
_entity.type
_entity.pdbx_description
1 polymer ?
#
loop_
_entity_poly.entity_id
_entity_poly.type
_entity_poly.pdbx_seq_one_letter_code
_entity_poly.pdbx_strand_id
1 'polypeptide(L)'
;MKCKICNKTFINREYLVKHLRHYHSKDLQRFRREVRNLKEEYNRTVSRIKADIEQLIERLRKEELKEIRELRRKFGIPEDYEEY
;
A
#
# COMPACT_ATOMS: atom_id res chain seq x y z
N MET A 1 20.62 -7.10 28.27
CA MET A 1 20.21 -6.73 26.89
C MET A 1 21.43 -6.77 25.96
N LYS A 2 21.35 -7.44 24.81
CA LYS A 2 22.50 -7.60 23.87
C LYS A 2 22.36 -6.65 22.67
N CYS A 3 23.42 -5.91 22.34
CA CYS A 3 23.49 -5.10 21.12
C CYS A 3 23.53 -6.02 19.90
N LYS A 4 22.63 -5.82 18.93
CA LYS A 4 22.57 -6.67 17.72
C LYS A 4 23.59 -6.29 16.65
N ILE A 5 24.25 -5.12 16.79
CA ILE A 5 25.26 -4.64 15.84
C ILE A 5 26.64 -5.16 16.23
N CYS A 6 27.01 -5.08 17.51
CA CYS A 6 28.35 -5.46 17.99
C CYS A 6 28.36 -6.59 19.03
N ASN A 7 27.21 -7.19 19.33
CA ASN A 7 27.06 -8.31 20.27
C ASN A 7 27.46 -8.05 21.74
N LYS A 8 27.79 -6.81 22.13
CA LYS A 8 28.04 -6.45 23.53
C LYS A 8 26.78 -6.58 24.38
N THR A 9 26.93 -7.10 25.60
CA THR A 9 25.84 -7.24 26.57
C THR A 9 25.87 -6.09 27.57
N PHE A 10 24.69 -5.54 27.86
CA PHE A 10 24.47 -4.44 28.80
C PHE A 10 23.53 -4.89 29.91
N ILE A 11 23.74 -4.39 31.12
CA ILE A 11 22.97 -4.73 32.32
C ILE A 11 21.48 -4.38 32.17
N ASN A 12 21.15 -3.31 31.47
CA ASN A 12 19.77 -2.88 31.25
C ASN A 12 19.56 -2.25 29.85
N ARG A 13 18.32 -1.86 29.57
CA ARG A 13 17.92 -1.22 28.31
C ARG A 13 18.51 0.17 28.15
N GLU A 14 18.59 0.97 29.21
CA GLU A 14 19.08 2.36 29.13
C GLU A 14 20.54 2.44 28.70
N TYR A 15 21.40 1.59 29.26
CA TYR A 15 22.81 1.50 28.86
C TYR A 15 22.96 1.03 27.41
N LEU A 16 22.12 0.07 26.97
CA LEU A 16 22.09 -0.32 25.56
C LEU A 16 21.66 0.84 24.65
N VAL A 17 20.63 1.62 25.02
CA VAL A 17 20.17 2.76 24.23
C VAL A 17 21.24 3.85 24.15
N LYS A 18 21.90 4.18 25.27
CA LYS A 18 23.06 5.09 25.28
C LYS A 18 24.17 4.57 24.37
N HIS A 19 24.52 3.29 24.49
CA HIS A 19 25.51 2.66 23.64
C HIS A 19 25.16 2.76 22.14
N LEU A 20 23.95 2.41 21.74
CA LEU A 20 23.50 2.53 20.35
C LEU A 20 23.57 3.97 19.84
N ARG A 21 23.22 4.95 20.69
CA ARG A 21 23.29 6.37 20.34
C ARG A 21 24.72 6.88 20.16
N HIS A 22 25.67 6.44 20.98
CA HIS A 22 27.05 6.94 20.90
C HIS A 22 27.91 6.18 19.90
N TYR A 23 27.77 4.85 19.85
CA TYR A 23 28.65 3.97 19.06
C TYR A 23 28.04 3.55 17.72
N HIS A 24 26.71 3.59 17.60
CA HIS A 24 25.99 3.13 16.41
C HIS A 24 25.05 4.20 15.84
N SER A 25 25.32 5.48 16.09
CA SER A 25 24.49 6.59 15.61
C SER A 25 24.32 6.58 14.09
N LYS A 26 25.40 6.31 13.35
CA LYS A 26 25.39 6.23 11.89
C LYS A 26 24.56 5.06 11.39
N ASP A 27 24.70 3.89 12.02
CA ASP A 27 23.90 2.70 11.70
C ASP A 27 22.40 2.96 11.95
N LEU A 28 22.05 3.60 13.07
CA LEU A 28 20.68 3.98 13.38
C LEU A 28 20.13 5.00 12.38
N GLN A 29 20.93 5.98 11.95
CA GLN A 29 20.52 6.95 10.94
C GLN A 29 20.29 6.29 9.58
N ARG A 30 21.18 5.39 9.18
CA ARG A 30 21.03 4.59 7.95
C ARG A 30 19.75 3.76 8.00
N PHE A 31 19.54 3.00 9.07
CA PHE A 31 18.34 2.19 9.25
C PHE A 31 17.07 3.04 9.20
N ARG A 32 17.06 4.21 9.87
CA ARG A 32 15.92 5.16 9.80
C ARG A 32 15.64 5.65 8.38
N ARG A 33 16.67 5.85 7.56
CA ARG A 33 16.52 6.24 6.16
C ARG A 33 15.95 5.10 5.33
N GLU A 34 16.47 3.88 5.49
CA GLU A 34 15.97 2.69 4.81
C GLU A 34 14.49 2.44 5.13
N VAL A 35 14.09 2.52 6.40
CA VAL A 35 12.69 2.40 6.83
C VAL A 35 11.80 3.48 6.19
N ARG A 36 12.30 4.72 6.08
CA ARG A 36 11.56 5.81 5.42
C ARG A 36 11.35 5.52 3.94
N ASN A 37 12.42 5.14 3.24
CA ASN A 37 12.38 4.83 1.81
C ASN A 37 11.41 3.68 1.53
N LEU A 38 11.44 2.62 2.35
CA LEU A 38 10.52 1.49 2.25
C LEU A 38 9.07 1.93 2.46
N LYS A 39 8.81 2.82 3.42
CA LYS A 39 7.46 3.37 3.66
C LYS A 39 6.97 4.18 2.46
N GLU A 40 7.84 4.97 1.84
CA GLU A 40 7.51 5.76 0.64
C GLU A 40 7.26 4.88 -0.58
N GLU A 41 8.05 3.82 -0.76
CA GLU A 41 7.84 2.82 -1.82
C GLU A 41 6.53 2.05 -1.63
N TYR A 42 6.25 1.60 -0.41
CA TYR A 42 4.98 0.98 -0.05
C TYR A 42 3.81 1.88 -0.38
N ASN A 43 3.84 3.14 0.07
CA ASN A 43 2.78 4.11 -0.20
C ASN A 43 2.59 4.35 -1.70
N ARG A 44 3.68 4.49 -2.46
CA ARG A 44 3.61 4.63 -3.94
C ARG A 44 2.96 3.42 -4.59
N THR A 45 3.32 2.22 -4.14
CA THR A 45 2.79 0.97 -4.67
C THR A 45 1.30 0.82 -4.38
N VAL A 46 0.89 1.11 -3.14
CA VAL A 46 -0.52 1.09 -2.74
C VAL A 46 -1.34 2.10 -3.54
N SER A 47 -0.84 3.33 -3.72
CA SER A 47 -1.53 4.34 -4.53
C SER A 47 -1.71 3.90 -5.99
N ARG A 48 -0.67 3.27 -6.58
CA ARG A 48 -0.76 2.74 -7.94
C ARG A 48 -1.79 1.61 -8.03
N ILE A 49 -1.72 0.63 -7.14
CA ILE A 49 -2.68 -0.50 -7.11
C ILE A 49 -4.11 0.02 -6.94
N LYS A 50 -4.33 1.01 -6.07
CA LYS A 50 -5.65 1.61 -5.88
C LYS A 50 -6.16 2.25 -7.18
N ALA A 51 -5.33 3.03 -7.86
CA ALA A 51 -5.70 3.66 -9.14
C ALA A 51 -5.99 2.62 -10.23
N ASP A 52 -5.22 1.52 -10.28
CA ASP A 52 -5.44 0.43 -11.24
C ASP A 52 -6.78 -0.27 -10.96
N ILE A 53 -7.10 -0.53 -9.70
CA ILE A 53 -8.39 -1.11 -9.29
C ILE A 53 -9.55 -0.20 -9.68
N GLU A 54 -9.45 1.11 -9.43
CA GLU A 54 -10.48 2.09 -9.80
C GLU A 54 -10.72 2.10 -11.32
N GLN A 55 -9.66 2.04 -12.12
CA GLN A 55 -9.76 1.96 -13.58
C GLN A 55 -10.41 0.65 -14.06
N LEU A 56 -10.08 -0.49 -13.42
CA LEU A 56 -10.68 -1.78 -13.76
C LEU A 56 -12.17 -1.81 -13.43
N ILE A 57 -12.57 -1.28 -12.27
CA ILE A 57 -13.99 -1.17 -11.89
C ILE A 57 -14.75 -0.33 -12.92
N GLU A 58 -14.19 0.81 -13.33
CA GLU A 58 -14.83 1.69 -14.32
C GLU A 58 -14.94 1.02 -15.69
N ARG A 59 -13.95 0.22 -16.09
CA ARG A 59 -14.00 -0.55 -17.33
C ARG A 59 -15.10 -1.61 -17.28
N LEU A 60 -15.18 -2.37 -16.20
CA LEU A 60 -16.20 -3.41 -16.02
C LEU A 60 -17.61 -2.82 -16.06
N ARG A 61 -17.85 -1.69 -15.39
CA ARG A 61 -19.15 -0.98 -15.44
C ARG A 61 -19.54 -0.57 -16.85
N LYS A 62 -18.57 -0.12 -17.67
CA LYS A 62 -18.81 0.25 -19.07
C LYS A 62 -19.11 -0.96 -19.95
N GLU A 63 -18.46 -2.09 -19.69
CA GLU A 63 -18.72 -3.34 -20.39
C GLU A 63 -20.11 -3.88 -20.06
N GLU A 64 -20.46 -3.92 -18.77
CA GLU A 64 -21.80 -4.29 -18.29
C GLU A 64 -22.90 -3.42 -18.91
N LEU A 65 -22.71 -2.09 -18.93
CA LEU A 65 -23.68 -1.17 -19.54
C LEU A 65 -23.83 -1.40 -21.05
N LYS A 66 -22.75 -1.74 -21.75
CA LYS A 66 -22.81 -2.08 -23.19
C LYS A 66 -23.59 -3.36 -23.41
N GLU A 67 -23.34 -4.39 -22.62
CA GLU A 67 -24.04 -5.67 -22.71
C GLU A 67 -25.55 -5.50 -22.43
N ILE A 68 -25.91 -4.73 -21.40
CA ILE A 68 -27.31 -4.40 -21.11
C ILE A 68 -27.98 -3.70 -22.30
N ARG A 69 -27.29 -2.72 -22.92
CA ARG A 69 -27.81 -2.01 -24.11
C ARG A 69 -28.00 -2.94 -25.30
N GLU A 70 -27.08 -3.87 -25.53
CA GLU A 70 -27.19 -4.87 -26.59
C GLU A 70 -28.36 -5.83 -26.36
N LEU A 71 -28.55 -6.29 -25.12
CA LEU A 71 -29.68 -7.14 -24.74
C LEU A 71 -31.01 -6.39 -24.92
N ARG A 72 -31.13 -5.15 -24.42
CA ARG A 72 -32.33 -4.32 -24.62
C ARG A 72 -32.69 -4.19 -26.10
N ARG A 73 -31.70 -3.89 -26.95
CA ARG A 73 -31.88 -3.82 -28.41
C ARG A 73 -32.35 -5.15 -29.00
N LYS A 74 -31.73 -6.27 -28.59
CA LYS A 74 -32.07 -7.62 -29.05
C LYS A 74 -33.52 -8.01 -28.72
N PHE A 75 -34.03 -7.56 -27.58
CA PHE A 75 -35.38 -7.87 -27.11
C PHE A 75 -36.40 -6.74 -27.36
N GLY A 76 -36.01 -5.64 -28.01
CA GLY A 76 -36.90 -4.52 -28.32
C GLY A 76 -37.38 -3.75 -27.08
N ILE A 77 -36.61 -3.76 -25.99
CA ILE A 77 -36.96 -3.11 -24.72
C ILE A 77 -36.60 -1.60 -24.82
N PRO A 78 -37.55 -0.67 -24.60
CA PRO A 78 -37.28 0.77 -24.57
C PRO A 78 -36.28 1.16 -23.47
N GLU A 79 -35.49 2.23 -23.69
CA GLU A 79 -34.46 2.66 -22.73
C GLU A 79 -35.03 3.18 -21.40
N ASP A 80 -36.26 3.70 -21.44
CA ASP A 80 -37.04 4.30 -20.35
C ASP A 80 -37.95 3.29 -19.63
N TYR A 81 -37.84 2.00 -19.94
CA TYR A 81 -38.61 0.97 -19.25
C TYR A 81 -38.16 0.81 -17.79
N GLU A 82 -39.02 1.19 -16.84
CA GLU A 82 -38.89 0.89 -15.41
C GLU A 82 -39.86 -0.25 -15.05
N GLU A 83 -39.32 -1.29 -14.38
CA GLU A 83 -40.10 -2.41 -13.87
C GLU A 83 -40.79 -1.95 -12.56
N TYR A 84 -42.12 -1.77 -12.61
CA TYR A 84 -42.96 -1.31 -11.48
C TYR A 84 -43.16 -2.39 -10.42
#